data_AF-W0GKZ2-F1
#
_entry.id   AF-W0GKZ2-F1
#
_cell.length_a   1.000
_cell.length_b   1.000
_cell.length_c   1.000
_cell.angle_alpha   90.00
_cell.angle_beta   90.00
_cell.angle_gamma   90.00
#
_symmetry.space_group_name_H-M   'P 1'
#
loop_
_entity.id
_entity.type
_entity.pdbx_description
1 polymer ?
#
loop_
_entity_poly.entity_id
_entity_poly.type
_entity_poly.pdbx_seq_one_letter_code
_entity_poly.pdbx_strand_id
1 'polypeptide(L)'
;MGVDKSTAPMVVKKLLDDKEEDEEELLTSKNTYQIGSEIKFDEILPKQLFTKPKPLFTEASLIKVLEELGVGRPATYATIFKILQTREYVTLNKKAYEPTVQGIKTIYYLEKAYQSIINEYYTANMEKVLD
;
A
#
# COMPACT_ATOMS: atom_id res chain seq x y z
N MET A 1 -43.97 22.25 -29.80
CA MET A 1 -44.18 21.21 -28.77
C MET A 1 -42.96 21.22 -27.86
N GLY A 2 -43.14 21.63 -26.60
CA GLY A 2 -42.07 21.63 -25.60
C GLY A 2 -41.73 20.21 -25.20
N VAL A 3 -40.45 19.87 -25.23
CA VAL A 3 -39.93 18.67 -24.58
C VAL A 3 -39.11 19.16 -23.41
N ASP A 4 -39.62 18.84 -22.24
CA ASP A 4 -39.15 19.25 -20.93
C ASP A 4 -37.66 18.91 -20.73
N LYS A 5 -36.87 19.89 -20.29
CA LYS A 5 -35.41 19.79 -20.07
C LYS A 5 -35.06 19.31 -18.65
N SER A 6 -36.01 18.73 -17.90
CA SER A 6 -35.89 18.58 -16.44
C SER A 6 -35.49 17.19 -15.91
N THR A 7 -34.82 16.31 -16.65
CA THR A 7 -34.31 15.07 -16.01
C THR A 7 -32.95 14.65 -16.55
N ALA A 8 -31.92 15.40 -16.16
CA ALA A 8 -30.56 14.87 -16.17
C ALA A 8 -30.43 13.85 -15.01
N PRO A 9 -30.04 12.59 -15.24
CA PRO A 9 -29.72 11.70 -14.14
C PRO A 9 -28.44 12.22 -13.48
N MET A 10 -28.61 12.75 -12.28
CA MET A 10 -27.62 13.43 -11.43
C MET A 10 -26.48 12.52 -10.94
N VAL A 11 -26.28 11.34 -11.52
CA VAL A 11 -25.43 10.27 -10.98
C VAL A 11 -24.06 10.25 -11.65
N VAL A 12 -23.96 10.53 -12.96
CA VAL A 12 -22.70 10.35 -13.70
C VAL A 12 -21.66 11.42 -13.35
N LYS A 13 -22.10 12.62 -12.95
CA LYS A 13 -21.19 13.74 -12.66
C LYS A 13 -20.41 13.59 -11.35
N LYS A 14 -20.83 12.67 -10.46
CA LYS A 14 -20.26 12.53 -9.10
C LYS A 14 -19.07 11.56 -9.04
N LEU A 15 -18.79 10.80 -10.10
CA LEU A 15 -17.69 9.84 -10.18
C LEU A 15 -16.32 10.47 -10.57
N LEU A 16 -16.28 11.79 -10.79
CA LEU A 16 -15.08 12.52 -11.21
C LEU A 16 -14.50 13.44 -10.12
N ASP A 17 -15.18 13.57 -8.98
CA ASP A 17 -14.61 14.26 -7.81
C ASP A 17 -13.90 13.23 -6.93
N ASP A 18 -12.59 13.41 -6.72
CA ASP A 18 -11.73 12.66 -5.78
C ASP A 18 -12.14 12.94 -4.31
N LYS A 19 -13.43 12.80 -3.99
CA LYS A 19 -13.91 12.71 -2.61
C LYS A 19 -14.16 11.25 -2.33
N GLU A 20 -13.47 10.74 -1.31
CA GLU A 20 -13.78 9.47 -0.64
C GLU A 20 -15.18 9.59 0.01
N GLU A 21 -16.23 9.62 -0.80
CA GLU A 21 -17.59 9.32 -0.34
C GLU A 21 -17.81 7.82 -0.55
N ASP A 22 -18.40 7.17 0.46
CA ASP A 22 -18.61 5.72 0.50
C ASP A 22 -19.27 5.21 -0.79
N GLU A 23 -18.51 4.46 -1.60
CA GLU A 23 -18.94 3.94 -2.90
C GLU A 23 -20.26 3.12 -2.82
N GLU A 24 -20.53 2.50 -1.66
CA GLU A 24 -21.77 1.75 -1.40
C GLU A 24 -23.03 2.63 -1.37
N GLU A 25 -22.92 3.88 -0.89
CA GLU A 25 -24.07 4.81 -0.79
C GLU A 25 -24.43 5.40 -2.17
N LEU A 26 -23.44 5.54 -3.06
CA LEU A 26 -23.65 5.98 -4.44
C LEU A 26 -24.35 4.92 -5.32
N LEU A 27 -24.10 3.63 -5.08
CA LEU A 27 -24.73 2.56 -5.88
C LEU A 27 -26.19 2.29 -5.47
N THR A 28 -26.54 2.60 -4.23
CA THR A 28 -27.87 2.34 -3.65
C THR A 28 -28.83 3.52 -3.82
N SER A 29 -28.32 4.76 -3.90
CA SER A 29 -29.14 5.95 -4.11
C SER A 29 -29.53 6.13 -5.59
N LYS A 30 -30.67 5.55 -5.98
CA LYS A 30 -31.39 5.73 -7.26
C LYS A 30 -30.84 5.01 -8.50
N ASN A 31 -30.62 3.71 -8.41
CA ASN A 31 -30.54 2.88 -9.62
C ASN A 31 -31.95 2.40 -10.03
N THR A 32 -32.65 3.16 -10.89
CA THR A 32 -33.98 2.80 -11.45
C THR A 32 -33.89 2.02 -12.77
N TYR A 33 -32.70 1.60 -13.18
CA TYR A 33 -32.50 0.89 -14.44
C TYR A 33 -32.93 -0.58 -14.31
N GLN A 34 -33.72 -1.04 -15.28
CA GLN A 34 -34.10 -2.44 -15.41
C GLN A 34 -33.16 -3.16 -16.38
N ILE A 35 -33.03 -4.48 -16.24
CA ILE A 35 -32.29 -5.32 -17.20
C ILE A 35 -32.90 -5.09 -18.59
N GLY A 36 -32.08 -4.68 -19.56
CA GLY A 36 -32.51 -4.34 -20.92
C GLY A 36 -32.79 -2.85 -21.17
N SER A 37 -32.57 -1.97 -20.18
CA SER A 37 -32.67 -0.52 -20.38
C SER A 37 -31.57 -0.02 -21.32
N GLU A 38 -31.95 0.78 -22.33
CA GLU A 38 -31.00 1.47 -23.18
C GLU A 38 -30.32 2.63 -22.41
N ILE A 39 -28.99 2.58 -22.34
CA ILE A 39 -28.19 3.62 -21.69
C ILE A 39 -27.58 4.50 -22.78
N LYS A 40 -27.79 5.81 -22.67
CA LYS A 40 -27.10 6.79 -23.51
C LYS A 40 -25.82 7.21 -22.79
N PHE A 41 -24.69 7.11 -23.50
CA PHE A 41 -23.42 7.62 -23.02
C PHE A 41 -23.30 9.08 -23.45
N ASP A 42 -23.12 9.98 -22.48
CA ASP A 42 -22.91 11.40 -22.77
C ASP A 42 -21.47 11.64 -23.26
N GLU A 43 -20.48 10.97 -22.65
CA GLU A 43 -19.06 11.12 -22.96
C GLU A 43 -18.30 9.82 -22.68
N ILE A 44 -17.32 9.49 -23.53
CA ILE A 44 -16.41 8.35 -23.33
C ILE A 44 -15.01 8.91 -23.09
N LEU A 45 -14.52 8.77 -21.86
CA LEU A 45 -13.19 9.24 -21.45
C LEU A 45 -12.21 8.05 -21.40
N PRO A 46 -11.33 7.87 -22.41
CA PRO A 46 -10.32 6.83 -22.35
C PRO A 46 -9.31 7.12 -21.25
N LYS A 47 -9.17 6.21 -20.27
CA LYS A 47 -8.14 6.28 -19.22
C LYS A 47 -7.11 5.18 -19.44
N GLN A 48 -5.84 5.57 -19.61
CA GLN A 48 -4.72 4.64 -19.60
C GLN A 48 -4.14 4.57 -18.18
N LEU A 49 -4.07 3.35 -17.63
CA LEU A 49 -3.51 3.10 -16.30
C LEU A 49 -2.16 2.40 -16.44
N PHE A 50 -1.23 2.78 -15.56
CA PHE A 50 0.07 2.11 -15.41
C PHE A 50 0.19 1.53 -14.02
N THR A 51 0.79 0.35 -13.91
CA THR A 51 1.17 -0.22 -12.63
C THR A 51 2.32 0.58 -12.04
N LYS A 52 2.18 0.97 -10.77
CA LYS A 52 3.27 1.58 -10.02
C LYS A 52 4.05 0.47 -9.30
N PRO A 53 5.39 0.60 -9.16
CA PRO A 53 6.14 -0.30 -8.30
C PRO A 53 5.60 -0.22 -6.86
N LYS A 54 5.77 -1.31 -6.10
CA LYS A 54 5.41 -1.32 -4.68
C LYS A 54 6.14 -0.17 -3.96
N PRO A 55 5.46 0.63 -3.12
CA PRO A 55 6.11 1.66 -2.36
C PRO A 55 7.19 1.07 -1.45
N LEU A 56 8.28 1.81 -1.28
CA LEU A 56 9.31 1.48 -0.30
C LEU A 56 8.77 1.59 1.12
N PHE A 57 9.46 0.94 2.05
CA PHE A 57 9.04 0.95 3.45
C PHE A 57 9.32 2.28 4.12
N THR A 58 8.29 2.90 4.67
CA THR A 58 8.43 3.89 5.75
C THR A 58 8.63 3.19 7.08
N GLU A 59 9.06 3.93 8.11
CA GLU A 59 9.18 3.41 9.47
C GLU A 59 7.91 2.72 9.97
N ALA A 60 6.75 3.38 9.82
CA ALA A 60 5.46 2.81 10.22
C ALA A 60 5.13 1.51 9.46
N SER A 61 5.35 1.48 8.15
CA SER A 61 5.08 0.28 7.36
C SER A 61 6.06 -0.85 7.66
N LEU A 62 7.31 -0.53 8.01
CA LEU A 62 8.31 -1.53 8.38
C LEU A 62 8.04 -2.12 9.76
N ILE A 63 7.65 -1.28 10.74
CA ILE A 63 7.19 -1.74 12.06
C ILE A 63 6.06 -2.74 11.90
N LYS A 64 5.05 -2.40 11.09
CA LYS A 64 3.90 -3.29 10.85
C LYS A 64 4.33 -4.66 10.33
N VAL A 65 5.26 -4.70 9.35
CA VAL A 65 5.79 -5.96 8.82
C VAL A 65 6.59 -6.73 9.88
N LEU A 66 7.43 -6.04 10.65
CA LEU A 66 8.21 -6.67 11.72
C LEU A 66 7.31 -7.28 12.80
N GLU A 67 6.23 -6.59 13.18
CA GLU A 67 5.21 -7.10 14.11
C GLU A 67 4.49 -8.33 13.55
N GLU A 68 4.05 -8.29 12.29
CA GLU A 68 3.40 -9.42 11.61
C GLU A 68 4.32 -10.66 11.53
N LEU A 69 5.62 -10.45 11.37
CA LEU A 69 6.63 -11.51 11.35
C LEU A 69 7.07 -11.97 12.76
N GLY A 70 6.68 -11.26 13.82
CA GLY A 70 7.12 -11.53 15.19
C GLY A 70 8.60 -11.20 15.44
N VAL A 71 9.18 -10.31 14.65
CA VAL A 71 10.59 -9.90 14.74
C VAL A 71 10.69 -8.54 15.45
N GLY A 72 11.42 -8.48 16.56
CA GLY A 72 11.59 -7.26 17.35
C GLY A 72 10.41 -6.95 18.29
N ARG A 73 10.54 -5.86 19.05
CA ARG A 73 9.59 -5.42 20.08
C ARG A 73 9.44 -3.89 20.03
N PRO A 74 8.38 -3.30 20.63
CA PRO A 74 8.22 -1.84 20.68
C PRO A 74 9.44 -1.10 21.23
N ALA A 75 10.18 -1.73 22.15
CA ALA A 75 11.41 -1.17 22.72
C ALA A 75 12.63 -1.24 21.78
N THR A 76 12.60 -2.06 20.71
CA THR A 76 13.77 -2.31 19.85
C THR A 76 13.70 -1.63 18.49
N TYR A 77 12.50 -1.32 17.96
CA TYR A 77 12.34 -0.79 16.59
C TYR A 77 13.19 0.46 16.31
N ALA A 78 13.12 1.45 17.20
CA ALA A 78 13.90 2.68 17.07
C ALA A 78 15.42 2.40 16.98
N THR A 79 15.89 1.45 17.80
CA THR A 79 17.30 1.02 17.80
C THR A 79 17.67 0.29 16.52
N ILE A 80 16.82 -0.63 16.03
CA ILE A 80 17.01 -1.36 14.77
C ILE A 80 17.20 -0.36 13.62
N PHE A 81 16.26 0.58 13.45
CA PHE A 81 16.31 1.54 12.34
C PHE A 81 17.48 2.50 12.45
N LYS A 82 17.84 2.91 13.67
CA LYS A 82 19.03 3.73 13.91
C LYS A 82 20.30 3.00 13.51
N ILE A 83 20.44 1.72 13.86
CA ILE A 83 21.63 0.92 13.52
C ILE A 83 21.72 0.71 12.02
N LEU A 84 20.61 0.38 11.35
CA LEU A 84 20.59 0.19 9.89
C LEU A 84 21.05 1.44 9.13
N GLN A 85 20.64 2.62 9.59
CA GLN A 85 21.07 3.90 9.01
C GLN A 85 22.52 4.25 9.39
N THR A 86 22.89 4.12 10.67
CA THR A 86 24.23 4.48 11.17
C THR A 86 25.32 3.60 10.55
N ARG A 87 25.00 2.34 10.22
CA ARG A 87 25.90 1.42 9.52
C ARG A 87 25.77 1.48 8.00
N GLU A 88 25.04 2.46 7.48
CA GLU A 88 24.89 2.74 6.06
C GLU A 88 24.33 1.56 5.23
N TYR A 89 23.50 0.71 5.84
CA TYR A 89 22.80 -0.36 5.13
C TYR A 89 21.57 0.14 4.38
N VAL A 90 20.95 1.20 4.91
CA VAL A 90 19.83 1.91 4.27
C VAL A 90 20.04 3.41 4.38
N THR A 91 19.47 4.15 3.43
CA THR A 91 19.32 5.61 3.49
C THR A 91 17.85 5.97 3.61
N LEU A 92 17.56 7.15 4.14
CA LEU A 92 16.19 7.67 4.24
C LEU A 92 15.95 8.69 3.12
N ASN A 93 15.03 8.39 2.21
CA ASN A 93 14.61 9.28 1.13
C ASN A 93 13.09 9.49 1.20
N LYS A 94 12.65 10.75 1.31
CA LYS A 94 11.20 11.11 1.44
C LYS A 94 10.45 10.26 2.48
N LYS A 95 11.08 9.99 3.63
CA LYS A 95 10.57 9.16 4.74
C LYS A 95 10.46 7.65 4.45
N ALA A 96 11.01 7.18 3.34
CA ALA A 96 11.10 5.76 3.01
C ALA A 96 12.56 5.29 3.01
N TYR A 97 12.79 4.04 3.38
CA TYR A 97 14.11 3.41 3.39
C TYR A 97 14.48 2.89 2.01
N GLU A 98 15.64 3.32 1.53
CA GLU A 98 16.28 2.82 0.32
C GLU A 98 17.49 1.96 0.70
N PRO A 99 17.60 0.71 0.22
CA PRO A 99 18.77 -0.11 0.50
C PRO A 99 20.00 0.43 -0.22
N THR A 100 21.13 0.51 0.48
CA THR A 100 22.40 0.90 -0.13
C THR A 100 23.06 -0.30 -0.83
N VAL A 101 24.05 -0.04 -1.68
CA VAL A 101 24.88 -1.09 -2.28
C VAL A 101 25.55 -1.95 -1.21
N GLN A 102 25.96 -1.34 -0.09
CA GLN A 102 26.54 -2.05 1.04
C GLN A 102 25.49 -2.95 1.71
N GLY A 103 24.29 -2.44 2.00
CA GLY A 103 23.20 -3.22 2.58
C GLY A 103 22.88 -4.46 1.75
N ILE A 104 22.74 -4.29 0.42
CA ILE A 104 22.45 -5.39 -0.51
C ILE A 104 23.56 -6.44 -0.51
N LYS A 105 24.83 -6.02 -0.56
CA LYS A 105 25.96 -6.97 -0.53
C LYS A 105 26.04 -7.70 0.81
N THR A 106 25.84 -6.98 1.91
CA THR A 106 25.90 -7.56 3.25
C THR A 106 24.85 -8.64 3.43
N ILE A 107 23.57 -8.37 3.09
CA ILE A 107 22.53 -9.40 3.22
C ILE A 107 22.80 -10.58 2.30
N TYR A 108 23.23 -10.35 1.05
CA TYR A 108 23.58 -11.43 0.11
C TYR A 108 24.65 -12.38 0.66
N TYR A 109 25.72 -11.85 1.26
CA TYR A 109 26.76 -12.70 1.84
C TYR A 109 26.32 -13.39 3.14
N LEU A 110 25.53 -12.70 3.98
CA LEU A 110 25.02 -13.28 5.22
C LEU A 110 24.04 -14.43 4.94
N GLU A 111 23.10 -14.24 4.02
CA GLU A 111 22.20 -15.30 3.58
C GLU A 111 23.00 -16.47 3.03
N LYS A 112 23.97 -16.25 2.15
CA LYS A 112 24.77 -17.33 1.57
C LYS A 112 25.56 -18.14 2.61
N ALA A 113 26.10 -17.48 3.63
CA ALA A 113 26.93 -18.14 4.64
C ALA A 113 26.11 -18.79 5.78
N TYR A 114 24.94 -18.23 6.11
CA TYR A 114 24.22 -18.53 7.35
C TYR A 114 22.70 -18.71 7.13
N GLN A 115 22.30 -19.41 6.07
CA GLN A 115 20.89 -19.62 5.68
C GLN A 115 19.98 -20.11 6.82
N SER A 116 20.52 -20.94 7.72
CA SER A 116 19.75 -21.53 8.82
C SER A 116 19.32 -20.52 9.90
N ILE A 117 20.02 -19.39 10.02
CA ILE A 117 19.77 -18.39 11.08
C ILE A 117 19.43 -16.99 10.54
N ILE A 118 19.83 -16.67 9.30
CA ILE A 118 19.49 -15.40 8.63
C ILE A 118 18.14 -15.58 7.91
N ASN A 119 17.07 -15.63 8.71
CA ASN A 119 15.69 -15.60 8.25
C ASN A 119 14.74 -15.14 9.37
N GLU A 120 13.55 -14.71 8.98
CA GLU A 120 12.52 -14.20 9.88
C GLU A 120 12.02 -15.24 10.88
N TYR A 121 11.88 -16.51 10.47
CA TYR A 121 11.37 -17.58 11.32
C TYR A 121 12.30 -17.87 12.51
N TYR A 122 13.60 -17.97 12.24
CA TYR A 122 14.60 -18.18 13.28
C TYR A 122 14.61 -17.01 14.26
N THR A 123 14.61 -15.78 13.73
CA THR A 123 14.63 -14.56 14.54
C THR A 123 13.39 -14.46 15.44
N ALA A 124 12.20 -14.67 14.87
CA ALA A 124 10.95 -14.64 15.62
C ALA A 124 10.87 -15.75 16.68
N ASN A 125 11.45 -16.92 16.41
CA ASN A 125 11.52 -17.99 17.41
C ASN A 125 12.46 -17.64 18.56
N MET A 126 13.62 -17.03 18.29
CA MET A 126 14.52 -16.55 19.34
C MET A 126 13.88 -15.49 20.22
N GLU A 127 13.15 -14.56 19.62
CA GLU A 127 12.37 -13.55 20.33
C GLU A 127 11.32 -14.19 21.28
N LYS A 128 10.67 -15.30 20.89
CA LYS A 128 9.73 -16.03 21.75
C LYS A 128 10.38 -16.80 22.90
N VAL A 129 11.64 -17.21 22.74
CA VAL A 129 12.39 -17.92 23.78
C VAL A 129 12.87 -16.96 24.88
N LEU A 130 13.05 -15.69 24.53
CA LEU A 130 13.52 -14.64 25.45
C LEU A 130 12.38 -13.97 26.23
N ASP A 131 11.15 -14.01 25.70
CA ASP A 131 9.93 -13.60 26.41
C ASP A 131 9.55 -14.61 27.51
#